data_AF-A0A2R6FXN1-F1
#
_entry.id   AF-A0A2R6FXN1-F1
#
_cell.length_a   1.000
_cell.length_b   1.000
_cell.length_c   1.000
_cell.angle_alpha   90.00
_cell.angle_beta   90.00
_cell.angle_gamma   90.00
#
_symmetry.space_group_name_H-M   'P 1'
#
loop_
_entity.id
_entity.type
_entity.pdbx_description
1 polymer ?
#
loop_
_entity_poly.entity_id
_entity_poly.type
_entity_poly.pdbx_seq_one_letter_code
_entity_poly.pdbx_strand_id
1 'polypeptide(L)'
;MTRDAIDRWVLAGVAGLCALSGVAVLAIPVAAHAGSLSGSQESLAIPTWLFLVTGGGAVGASFLLASFVTDRTFIRSVHSWHRRRALPARAGLLAAGRAIGVLGLLLAILVGFLGPPSPQGNLAILLVWVGWWAGFTMSSYLLGNAWPVLNPWRTLARSLPAVGRAYPDRLGAWPSVVALLGLIWIEIVSPIATDPRALATLIVVYSTLTLAGAVVYGSEVWFRRADPIARVFRYYGRVAPLTTEDGRLRVRLPGSALTETRLVDGWDEVGFVIALLWGTTFDGLV
;
A
#
# COMPACT_ATOMS: atom_id res chain seq x y z
N MET A 1 -18.14 41.22 10.42
CA MET A 1 -17.43 40.21 9.61
C MET A 1 -16.64 40.95 8.53
N THR A 2 -15.31 40.88 8.59
CA THR A 2 -14.41 41.63 7.71
C THR A 2 -14.34 40.98 6.32
N ARG A 3 -14.18 41.79 5.26
CA ARG A 3 -14.09 41.34 3.85
C ARG A 3 -13.09 40.18 3.66
N ASP A 4 -11.98 40.19 4.40
CA ASP A 4 -10.95 39.14 4.39
C ASP A 4 -11.43 37.75 4.84
N ALA A 5 -12.52 37.66 5.62
CA ALA A 5 -13.10 36.38 5.98
C ALA A 5 -13.91 35.81 4.81
N ILE A 6 -14.67 36.65 4.11
CA ILE A 6 -15.51 36.27 2.97
C ILE A 6 -14.64 35.82 1.80
N ASP A 7 -13.56 36.55 1.50
CA ASP A 7 -12.64 36.19 0.41
C ASP A 7 -11.93 34.85 0.63
N ARG A 8 -11.60 34.51 1.89
CA ARG A 8 -11.04 33.19 2.23
C ARG A 8 -12.02 32.04 2.04
N TRP A 9 -13.30 32.24 2.37
CA TRP A 9 -14.34 31.23 2.15
C TRP A 9 -14.65 31.03 0.67
N VAL A 10 -14.66 32.11 -0.11
CA VAL A 10 -14.86 32.04 -1.57
C VAL A 10 -13.68 31.35 -2.24
N LEU A 11 -12.44 31.68 -1.87
CA LEU A 11 -11.24 31.01 -2.40
C LEU A 11 -11.19 29.52 -2.02
N ALA A 12 -11.58 29.16 -0.79
CA ALA A 12 -11.67 27.77 -0.37
C ALA A 12 -12.77 27.00 -1.12
N GLY A 13 -13.92 27.64 -1.36
CA GLY A 13 -15.02 27.08 -2.14
C GLY A 13 -14.65 26.85 -3.61
N VAL A 14 -13.99 27.82 -4.25
CA VAL A 14 -13.51 27.70 -5.63
C VAL A 14 -12.42 26.65 -5.76
N ALA A 15 -11.47 26.59 -4.81
CA ALA A 15 -10.45 25.53 -4.78
C ALA A 15 -11.06 24.13 -4.59
N GLY A 16 -12.09 24.01 -3.74
CA GLY A 16 -12.85 22.78 -3.56
C GLY A 16 -13.61 22.36 -4.82
N LEU A 17 -14.24 23.31 -5.52
CA LEU A 17 -14.93 23.05 -6.78
C LEU A 17 -13.95 22.63 -7.88
N CYS A 18 -12.80 23.29 -8.01
CA CYS A 18 -11.76 22.92 -8.96
C CYS A 18 -11.15 21.54 -8.65
N ALA A 19 -10.97 21.19 -7.37
CA ALA A 19 -10.52 19.86 -6.97
C ALA A 19 -11.55 18.78 -7.30
N LEU A 20 -12.84 19.03 -7.02
CA LEU A 20 -13.94 18.12 -7.37
C LEU A 20 -14.07 17.95 -8.90
N SER A 21 -13.92 19.05 -9.65
CA SER A 21 -13.93 19.07 -11.12
C SER A 21 -12.75 18.28 -11.69
N GLY A 22 -11.55 18.47 -11.12
CA GLY A 22 -10.36 17.72 -11.51
C GLY A 22 -10.49 16.21 -11.24
N VAL A 23 -11.07 15.84 -10.09
CA VAL A 23 -11.39 14.44 -9.78
C VAL A 23 -12.42 13.87 -10.77
N ALA A 24 -13.45 14.63 -11.13
CA ALA A 24 -14.45 14.21 -12.11
C ALA A 24 -13.87 14.03 -13.53
N VAL A 25 -13.01 14.95 -13.98
CA VAL A 25 -12.35 14.88 -15.30
C VAL A 25 -11.36 13.71 -15.37
N LEU A 26 -10.69 13.38 -14.26
CA LEU A 26 -9.82 12.19 -14.17
C LEU A 26 -10.61 10.88 -14.01
N ALA A 27 -11.85 10.94 -13.50
CA ALA A 27 -12.70 9.77 -13.30
C ALA A 27 -13.29 9.21 -14.62
N ILE A 28 -13.52 10.06 -15.64
CA ILE A 28 -14.08 9.64 -16.93
C ILE A 28 -13.13 8.68 -17.68
N PRO A 29 -11.82 8.96 -17.81
CA PRO A 29 -10.85 8.00 -18.33
C PRO A 29 -10.82 6.70 -17.50
N VAL A 30 -10.86 6.78 -16.15
CA VAL A 30 -10.81 5.60 -15.27
C VAL A 30 -12.03 4.69 -15.48
N ALA A 31 -13.22 5.26 -15.62
CA ALA A 31 -14.45 4.51 -15.91
C ALA A 31 -14.38 3.83 -17.30
N ALA A 32 -13.77 4.47 -18.29
CA ALA A 32 -13.55 3.90 -19.62
C ALA A 32 -12.53 2.74 -19.62
N HIS A 33 -11.52 2.78 -18.73
CA HIS A 33 -10.55 1.68 -18.57
C HIS A 33 -11.10 0.52 -17.73
N ALA A 34 -12.01 0.77 -16.78
CA ALA A 34 -12.67 -0.30 -16.03
C ALA A 34 -13.58 -1.16 -16.92
N GLY A 35 -14.16 -0.58 -17.98
CA GLY A 35 -14.97 -1.30 -18.97
C GLY A 35 -14.20 -2.30 -19.85
N SER A 36 -12.86 -2.25 -19.89
CA SER A 36 -12.05 -3.23 -20.65
C SER A 36 -11.74 -4.50 -19.86
N LEU A 37 -11.99 -4.52 -18.55
CA LEU A 37 -11.75 -5.70 -17.69
C LEU A 37 -12.60 -6.91 -18.09
N SER A 38 -13.76 -6.69 -18.74
CA SER A 38 -14.65 -7.75 -19.22
C SER A 38 -14.30 -8.33 -20.60
N GLY A 39 -13.44 -7.65 -21.38
CA GLY A 39 -13.12 -8.03 -22.77
C GLY A 39 -11.67 -8.44 -23.03
N SER A 40 -10.79 -8.32 -22.03
CA SER A 40 -9.33 -8.52 -22.14
C SER A 40 -8.85 -9.82 -21.49
N GLN A 41 -9.72 -10.84 -21.39
CA GLN A 41 -9.30 -12.19 -21.00
C GLN A 41 -8.76 -13.03 -22.16
N GLU A 42 -8.73 -12.49 -23.39
CA GLU A 42 -7.88 -13.10 -24.41
C GLU A 42 -6.42 -12.88 -24.00
N SER A 43 -5.71 -13.99 -23.80
CA SER A 43 -4.26 -13.97 -23.61
C SER A 43 -3.66 -13.24 -24.81
N LEU A 44 -3.21 -12.00 -24.60
CA LEU A 44 -2.31 -11.36 -25.54
C LEU A 44 -1.09 -12.27 -25.64
N ALA A 45 -1.03 -13.06 -26.72
CA ALA A 45 0.11 -13.90 -27.03
C ALA A 45 1.28 -12.97 -27.41
N ILE A 46 1.93 -12.40 -26.40
CA ILE A 46 3.12 -11.57 -26.59
C ILE A 46 4.18 -12.47 -27.21
N PRO A 47 4.72 -12.15 -28.40
CA PRO A 47 5.74 -12.98 -29.03
C PRO A 47 6.93 -13.18 -28.10
N THR A 48 7.36 -14.44 -27.90
CA THR A 48 8.43 -14.80 -26.95
C THR A 48 9.71 -13.99 -27.18
N TRP A 49 10.05 -13.70 -28.44
CA TRP A 49 11.23 -12.91 -28.77
C TRP A 49 11.14 -11.47 -28.25
N LEU A 50 9.96 -10.86 -28.27
CA LEU A 50 9.74 -9.50 -27.77
C LEU A 50 9.89 -9.47 -26.25
N PHE A 51 9.34 -10.46 -25.56
CA PHE A 51 9.53 -10.64 -24.12
C PHE A 51 11.02 -10.84 -23.76
N LEU A 52 11.73 -11.72 -24.47
CA LEU A 52 13.15 -11.99 -24.21
C LEU A 52 14.05 -10.77 -24.51
N VAL A 53 13.78 -10.03 -25.59
CA VAL A 53 14.58 -8.85 -25.95
C VAL A 53 14.31 -7.70 -24.98
N THR A 54 13.06 -7.45 -24.61
CA THR A 54 12.71 -6.36 -23.68
C THR A 54 13.14 -6.68 -22.24
N GLY A 55 12.80 -7.87 -21.73
CA GLY A 55 13.21 -8.32 -20.40
C GLY A 55 14.72 -8.48 -20.28
N GLY A 56 15.34 -9.22 -21.20
CA GLY A 56 16.78 -9.42 -21.24
C GLY A 56 17.56 -8.12 -21.47
N GLY A 57 17.06 -7.24 -22.33
CA GLY A 57 17.63 -5.92 -22.57
C GLY A 57 17.56 -5.03 -21.33
N ALA A 58 16.43 -5.00 -20.61
CA ALA A 58 16.30 -4.24 -19.36
C ALA A 58 17.23 -4.76 -18.26
N VAL A 59 17.32 -6.08 -18.09
CA VAL A 59 18.24 -6.71 -17.13
C VAL A 59 19.69 -6.42 -17.50
N GLY A 60 20.07 -6.61 -18.77
CA GLY A 60 21.41 -6.33 -19.28
C GLY A 60 21.81 -4.87 -19.10
N ALA A 61 20.93 -3.93 -19.47
CA ALA A 61 21.15 -2.50 -19.27
C ALA A 61 21.31 -2.15 -17.78
N SER A 62 20.48 -2.73 -16.91
CA SER A 62 20.58 -2.54 -15.45
C SER A 62 21.91 -3.07 -14.90
N PHE A 63 22.37 -4.22 -15.40
CA PHE A 63 23.64 -4.83 -15.00
C PHE A 63 24.84 -4.00 -15.50
N LEU A 64 24.84 -3.57 -16.75
CA LEU A 64 25.88 -2.69 -17.31
C LEU A 64 25.92 -1.37 -16.56
N LEU A 65 24.77 -0.76 -16.28
CA LEU A 65 24.70 0.47 -15.51
C LEU A 65 25.24 0.26 -14.08
N ALA A 66 24.91 -0.85 -13.41
CA ALA A 66 25.46 -1.17 -12.10
C ALA A 66 26.97 -1.48 -12.12
N SER A 67 27.49 -2.13 -13.17
CA SER A 67 28.92 -2.44 -13.31
C SER A 67 29.77 -1.22 -13.67
N PHE A 68 29.30 -0.35 -14.57
CA PHE A 68 30.06 0.81 -15.04
C PHE A 68 29.93 2.03 -14.12
N VAL A 69 28.85 2.15 -13.37
CA VAL A 69 28.73 3.19 -12.33
C VAL A 69 29.43 2.68 -11.07
N THR A 70 30.77 2.74 -11.06
CA THR A 70 31.61 2.29 -9.93
C THR A 70 31.95 3.43 -8.96
N ASP A 71 31.66 4.68 -9.33
CA ASP A 71 31.98 5.84 -8.51
C ASP A 71 31.02 5.96 -7.32
N ARG A 72 31.50 5.46 -6.17
CA ARG A 72 30.78 5.49 -4.90
C ARG A 72 30.51 6.91 -4.40
N THR A 73 31.26 7.93 -4.86
CA THR A 73 31.02 9.33 -4.50
C THR A 73 29.91 9.96 -5.35
N PHE A 74 29.88 9.67 -6.64
CA PHE A 74 28.77 10.05 -7.53
C PHE A 74 27.45 9.35 -7.14
N ILE A 75 27.49 8.05 -6.84
CA ILE A 75 26.31 7.31 -6.37
C ILE A 75 25.73 7.94 -5.09
N ARG A 76 26.60 8.29 -4.13
CA ARG A 76 26.17 8.93 -2.87
C ARG A 76 25.62 10.33 -3.08
N SER A 77 26.22 11.14 -3.96
CA SER A 77 25.72 12.51 -4.21
C SER A 77 24.34 12.49 -4.87
N VAL A 78 24.15 11.59 -5.83
CA VAL A 78 22.88 11.35 -6.52
C VAL A 78 21.81 10.78 -5.56
N HIS A 79 22.16 9.82 -4.71
CA HIS A 79 21.25 9.30 -3.66
C HIS A 79 20.89 10.33 -2.58
N SER A 80 21.81 11.25 -2.27
CA SER A 80 21.58 12.26 -1.22
C SER A 80 20.66 13.41 -1.66
N TRP A 81 20.40 13.53 -2.97
CA TRP A 81 19.55 14.59 -3.51
C TRP A 81 18.13 14.49 -2.94
N HIS A 82 17.69 15.57 -2.31
CA HIS A 82 16.31 15.69 -1.87
C HIS A 82 15.80 17.13 -1.94
N ARG A 83 14.52 17.32 -2.27
CA ARG A 83 13.82 18.60 -2.07
C ARG A 83 12.74 18.45 -1.01
N ARG A 84 12.54 19.48 -0.17
CA ARG A 84 11.53 19.50 0.90
C ARG A 84 10.57 20.66 0.70
N ARG A 85 9.26 20.41 0.77
CA ARG A 85 8.21 21.45 0.84
C ARG A 85 7.22 21.16 1.95
N ALA A 86 6.78 22.20 2.67
CA ALA A 86 5.80 22.06 3.74
C ALA A 86 4.39 21.82 3.16
N LEU A 87 3.63 20.90 3.76
CA LEU A 87 2.25 20.65 3.39
C LEU A 87 1.29 21.42 4.32
N PRO A 88 0.48 22.37 3.80
CA PRO A 88 -0.61 22.96 4.56
C PRO A 88 -1.76 21.94 4.73
N ALA A 89 -2.49 22.00 5.86
CA ALA A 89 -3.69 21.18 6.17
C ALA A 89 -3.48 19.69 6.56
N ARG A 90 -2.42 19.37 7.33
CA ARG A 90 -2.12 18.00 7.81
C ARG A 90 -3.24 17.32 8.61
N ALA A 91 -3.93 18.03 9.50
CA ALA A 91 -4.92 17.41 10.39
C ALA A 91 -6.18 16.91 9.64
N GLY A 92 -6.71 17.73 8.72
CA GLY A 92 -7.88 17.37 7.92
C GLY A 92 -7.62 16.18 7.01
N LEU A 93 -6.46 16.16 6.33
CA LEU A 93 -6.04 15.04 5.49
C LEU A 93 -5.89 13.73 6.29
N LEU A 94 -5.34 13.80 7.50
CA LEU A 94 -5.21 12.63 8.37
C LEU A 94 -6.59 12.11 8.83
N ALA A 95 -7.52 13.00 9.17
CA ALA A 95 -8.87 12.61 9.56
C ALA A 95 -9.64 11.98 8.39
N ALA A 96 -9.58 12.60 7.21
CA ALA A 96 -10.18 12.07 5.99
C ALA A 96 -9.62 10.70 5.63
N GLY A 97 -8.29 10.52 5.65
CA GLY A 97 -7.66 9.23 5.36
C GLY A 97 -8.10 8.13 6.34
N ARG A 98 -8.18 8.43 7.64
CA ARG A 98 -8.69 7.48 8.64
C ARG A 98 -10.15 7.10 8.40
N ALA A 99 -10.98 8.10 8.08
CA ALA A 99 -12.39 7.87 7.77
C ALA A 99 -12.55 7.00 6.51
N ILE A 100 -11.81 7.29 5.44
CA ILE A 100 -11.77 6.48 4.20
C ILE A 100 -11.38 5.04 4.52
N GLY A 101 -10.34 4.84 5.34
CA GLY A 101 -9.90 3.51 5.77
C GLY A 101 -11.01 2.72 6.46
N VAL A 102 -11.61 3.31 7.50
CA VAL A 102 -12.67 2.65 8.29
C VAL A 102 -13.92 2.40 7.44
N LEU A 103 -14.35 3.36 6.64
CA LEU A 103 -15.47 3.19 5.72
C LEU A 103 -15.19 2.11 4.69
N GLY A 104 -13.98 2.05 4.13
CA GLY A 104 -13.55 1.00 3.21
C GLY A 104 -13.65 -0.39 3.85
N LEU A 105 -13.17 -0.55 5.09
CA LEU A 105 -13.28 -1.81 5.84
C LEU A 105 -14.74 -2.22 6.05
N LEU A 106 -15.58 -1.27 6.50
CA LEU A 106 -17.01 -1.52 6.73
C LEU A 106 -17.73 -1.91 5.44
N LEU A 107 -17.47 -1.20 4.34
CA LEU A 107 -18.03 -1.52 3.03
C LEU A 107 -17.58 -2.90 2.54
N ALA A 108 -16.29 -3.25 2.69
CA ALA A 108 -15.79 -4.55 2.28
C ALA A 108 -16.48 -5.70 3.05
N ILE A 109 -16.67 -5.56 4.36
CA ILE A 109 -17.36 -6.56 5.17
C ILE A 109 -18.86 -6.63 4.82
N LEU A 110 -19.55 -5.48 4.79
CA LEU A 110 -20.99 -5.43 4.54
C LEU A 110 -21.34 -5.93 3.15
N VAL A 111 -20.66 -5.45 2.11
CA VAL A 111 -20.93 -5.85 0.72
C VAL A 111 -20.42 -7.27 0.44
N GLY A 112 -19.38 -7.74 1.14
CA GLY A 112 -18.95 -9.13 1.00
C GLY A 112 -19.99 -10.13 1.54
N PHE A 113 -20.71 -9.81 2.61
CA PHE A 113 -21.78 -10.69 3.13
C PHE A 113 -23.15 -10.49 2.47
N LEU A 114 -23.54 -9.23 2.21
CA LEU A 114 -24.89 -8.85 1.77
C LEU A 114 -24.97 -8.50 0.28
N GLY A 115 -23.84 -8.29 -0.38
CA GLY A 115 -23.79 -7.88 -1.78
C GLY A 115 -23.99 -9.03 -2.78
N PRO A 116 -23.92 -8.73 -4.09
CA PRO A 116 -24.08 -9.72 -5.14
C PRO A 116 -23.04 -10.84 -5.02
N PRO A 117 -23.40 -12.11 -5.28
CA PRO A 117 -22.45 -13.22 -5.22
C PRO A 117 -21.46 -13.20 -6.40
N SER A 118 -21.81 -12.53 -7.50
CA SER A 118 -20.94 -12.39 -8.67
C SER A 118 -19.70 -11.53 -8.34
N PRO A 119 -18.46 -12.03 -8.50
CA PRO A 119 -17.24 -11.30 -8.15
C PRO A 119 -17.09 -9.97 -8.89
N GLN A 120 -17.46 -9.94 -10.17
CA GLN A 120 -17.31 -8.78 -11.04
C GLN A 120 -18.23 -7.62 -10.63
N GLY A 121 -19.36 -7.93 -10.00
CA GLY A 121 -20.32 -6.96 -9.50
C GLY A 121 -20.20 -6.68 -8.00
N ASN A 122 -19.30 -7.37 -7.28
CA ASN A 122 -19.19 -7.23 -5.84
C ASN A 122 -18.15 -6.16 -5.46
N LEU A 123 -18.62 -5.06 -4.86
CA LEU A 123 -17.74 -3.97 -4.46
C LEU A 123 -16.65 -4.39 -3.46
N ALA A 124 -16.87 -5.39 -2.61
CA ALA A 124 -15.84 -5.86 -1.68
C ALA A 124 -14.65 -6.50 -2.42
N ILE A 125 -14.93 -7.35 -3.42
CA ILE A 125 -13.92 -7.93 -4.29
C ILE A 125 -13.16 -6.80 -5.02
N LEU A 126 -13.88 -5.88 -5.66
CA LEU A 126 -13.26 -4.79 -6.42
C LEU A 126 -12.43 -3.86 -5.52
N LEU A 127 -12.94 -3.50 -4.35
CA LEU A 127 -12.25 -2.64 -3.40
C LEU A 127 -10.96 -3.28 -2.91
N VAL A 128 -10.98 -4.55 -2.54
CA VAL A 128 -9.81 -5.25 -2.00
C VAL A 128 -8.79 -5.53 -3.09
N TRP A 129 -9.20 -6.13 -4.22
CA TRP A 129 -8.26 -6.59 -5.24
C TRP A 129 -7.82 -5.50 -6.21
N VAL A 130 -8.76 -4.66 -6.67
CA VAL A 130 -8.45 -3.60 -7.63
C VAL A 130 -8.03 -2.33 -6.89
N GLY A 131 -8.83 -1.87 -5.93
CA GLY A 131 -8.59 -0.61 -5.24
C GLY A 131 -7.37 -0.66 -4.34
N TRP A 132 -7.36 -1.61 -3.41
CA TRP A 132 -6.37 -1.69 -2.35
C TRP A 132 -5.14 -2.51 -2.74
N TRP A 133 -5.30 -3.71 -3.28
CA TRP A 133 -4.16 -4.54 -3.62
C TRP A 133 -3.41 -3.98 -4.83
N ALA A 134 -4.06 -3.78 -5.97
CA ALA A 134 -3.40 -3.23 -7.15
C ALA A 134 -3.16 -1.71 -7.03
N GLY A 135 -4.24 -0.92 -6.92
CA GLY A 135 -4.17 0.54 -6.99
C GLY A 135 -3.35 1.16 -5.85
N PHE A 136 -3.62 0.75 -4.61
CA PHE A 136 -2.91 1.32 -3.47
C PHE A 136 -1.44 0.85 -3.38
N THR A 137 -1.12 -0.38 -3.83
CA THR A 137 0.28 -0.81 -4.00
C THR A 137 1.03 0.07 -5.01
N MET A 138 0.45 0.30 -6.19
CA MET A 138 1.04 1.20 -7.20
C MET A 138 1.25 2.62 -6.63
N SER A 139 0.24 3.14 -5.92
CA SER A 139 0.35 4.44 -5.25
C SER A 139 1.46 4.46 -4.20
N SER A 140 1.67 3.37 -3.48
CA SER A 140 2.72 3.25 -2.46
C SER A 140 4.12 3.29 -3.10
N TYR A 141 4.29 2.64 -4.26
CA TYR A 141 5.53 2.69 -5.05
C TYR A 141 5.83 4.07 -5.62
N LEU A 142 4.84 4.96 -5.75
CA LEU A 142 5.02 6.30 -6.34
C LEU A 142 5.08 7.41 -5.28
N LEU A 143 4.18 7.36 -4.30
CA LEU A 143 3.87 8.44 -3.33
C LEU A 143 4.32 8.11 -1.90
N GLY A 144 4.84 6.91 -1.67
CA GLY A 144 5.29 6.45 -0.36
C GLY A 144 4.18 5.83 0.47
N ASN A 145 4.51 5.43 1.69
CA ASN A 145 3.61 4.64 2.52
C ASN A 145 2.52 5.50 3.21
N ALA A 146 1.33 5.59 2.61
CA ALA A 146 0.16 6.22 3.23
C ALA A 146 -0.66 5.27 4.13
N TRP A 147 -0.29 3.98 4.19
CA TRP A 147 -1.02 2.96 4.96
C TRP A 147 -1.17 3.30 6.44
N PRO A 148 -0.18 3.87 7.16
CA PRO A 148 -0.35 4.21 8.57
C PRO A 148 -1.49 5.20 8.86
N VAL A 149 -1.96 5.93 7.84
CA VAL A 149 -3.11 6.85 7.91
C VAL A 149 -4.40 6.15 7.49
N LEU A 150 -4.37 5.39 6.39
CA LEU A 150 -5.54 4.68 5.85
C LEU A 150 -5.87 3.39 6.60
N ASN A 151 -4.97 2.87 7.43
CA ASN A 151 -5.16 1.58 8.10
C ASN A 151 -6.37 1.66 9.06
N PRO A 152 -7.47 0.94 8.77
CA PRO A 152 -8.68 0.98 9.59
C PRO A 152 -8.43 0.37 10.96
N TRP A 153 -7.68 -0.72 11.04
CA TRP A 153 -7.37 -1.41 12.28
C TRP A 153 -6.54 -0.53 13.23
N ARG A 154 -5.59 0.25 12.69
CA ARG A 154 -4.83 1.23 13.48
C ARG A 154 -5.70 2.39 13.95
N THR A 155 -6.76 2.74 13.21
CA THR A 155 -7.72 3.77 13.62
C THR A 155 -8.64 3.25 14.72
N LEU A 156 -9.19 2.04 14.55
CA LEU A 156 -10.06 1.38 15.52
C LEU A 156 -9.32 1.08 16.84
N ALA A 157 -8.09 0.58 16.76
CA ALA A 157 -7.27 0.26 17.94
C ALA A 157 -6.98 1.45 18.86
N ARG A 158 -7.10 2.70 18.38
CA ARG A 158 -6.96 3.90 19.23
C ARG A 158 -8.12 4.11 20.19
N SER A 159 -9.28 3.55 19.85
CA SER A 159 -10.50 3.65 20.66
C SER A 159 -10.67 2.44 21.58
N LEU A 160 -9.80 1.45 21.48
CA LEU A 160 -9.82 0.24 22.29
C LEU A 160 -8.88 0.39 23.51
N PRO A 161 -9.22 -0.21 24.66
CA PRO A 161 -8.33 -0.23 25.80
C PRO A 161 -7.05 -1.02 25.47
N ALA A 162 -5.90 -0.54 25.95
CA ALA A 162 -4.64 -1.27 25.82
C ALA A 162 -4.37 -2.08 27.10
N VAL A 163 -4.05 -3.37 26.94
CA VAL A 163 -3.52 -4.19 28.04
C VAL A 163 -2.06 -3.85 28.30
N GLY A 164 -1.31 -3.48 27.25
CA GLY A 164 0.04 -2.93 27.37
C GLY A 164 1.13 -3.95 27.75
N ARG A 165 1.00 -5.21 27.34
CA ARG A 165 2.06 -6.21 27.53
C ARG A 165 3.26 -5.91 26.65
N ALA A 166 4.46 -6.11 27.19
CA ALA A 166 5.69 -6.01 26.42
C ALA A 166 5.70 -7.06 25.30
N TYR A 167 5.98 -6.64 24.07
CA TYR A 167 6.14 -7.55 22.95
C TYR A 167 7.46 -8.32 23.11
N PRO A 168 7.45 -9.67 23.08
CA PRO A 168 8.66 -10.46 23.25
C PRO A 168 9.70 -10.16 22.15
N ASP A 169 10.89 -9.71 22.51
CA ASP A 169 11.93 -9.37 21.54
C ASP A 169 12.37 -10.57 20.69
N ARG A 170 12.28 -11.79 21.25
CA ARG A 170 12.56 -13.05 20.53
C ARG A 170 11.67 -13.26 19.30
N LEU A 171 10.46 -12.71 19.29
CA LEU A 171 9.54 -12.86 18.17
C LEU A 171 9.92 -11.95 17.00
N GLY A 172 10.59 -10.81 17.27
CA GLY A 172 10.98 -9.86 16.22
C GLY A 172 9.86 -9.61 15.20
N ALA A 173 10.17 -9.78 13.92
CA ALA A 173 9.27 -9.74 12.78
C ALA A 173 8.71 -11.11 12.36
N TRP A 174 9.10 -12.21 12.99
CA TRP A 174 8.68 -13.56 12.57
C TRP A 174 7.16 -13.77 12.49
N PRO A 175 6.33 -13.25 13.43
CA PRO A 175 4.88 -13.32 13.28
C PRO A 175 4.38 -12.67 11.99
N SER A 176 5.02 -11.61 11.54
CA SER A 176 4.72 -10.94 10.27
C SER A 176 5.10 -11.80 9.07
N VAL A 177 6.19 -12.58 9.14
CA VAL A 177 6.61 -13.52 8.08
C VAL A 177 5.60 -14.64 7.96
N VAL A 178 5.25 -15.28 9.07
CA VAL A 178 4.28 -16.37 9.12
C VAL A 178 2.90 -15.90 8.65
N ALA A 179 2.46 -14.72 9.09
CA ALA A 179 1.18 -14.17 8.68
C ALA A 179 1.16 -13.80 7.18
N LEU A 180 2.26 -13.28 6.63
CA LEU A 180 2.37 -13.02 5.19
C LEU A 180 2.26 -14.32 4.38
N LEU A 181 3.05 -15.34 4.73
CA LEU A 181 3.01 -16.64 4.06
C LEU A 181 1.64 -17.31 4.21
N GLY A 182 1.00 -17.18 5.37
CA GLY A 182 -0.36 -17.67 5.59
C GLY A 182 -1.39 -16.96 4.72
N LEU A 183 -1.29 -15.64 4.55
CA LEU A 183 -2.16 -14.88 3.64
C LEU A 183 -1.97 -15.31 2.19
N ILE A 184 -0.72 -15.44 1.73
CA ILE A 184 -0.39 -15.92 0.38
C ILE A 184 -0.93 -17.35 0.17
N TRP A 185 -0.73 -18.23 1.15
CA TRP A 185 -1.25 -19.60 1.07
C TRP A 185 -2.78 -19.63 0.99
N ILE A 186 -3.49 -18.82 1.80
CA ILE A 186 -4.95 -18.72 1.72
C ILE A 186 -5.36 -18.17 0.35
N GLU A 187 -4.69 -17.14 -0.15
CA GLU A 187 -4.96 -16.55 -1.47
C GLU A 187 -4.87 -17.58 -2.61
N ILE A 188 -3.86 -18.44 -2.57
CA ILE A 188 -3.64 -19.45 -3.60
C ILE A 188 -4.62 -20.63 -3.47
N VAL A 189 -4.85 -21.11 -2.25
CA VAL A 189 -5.60 -22.36 -2.02
C VAL A 189 -7.11 -22.14 -1.94
N SER A 190 -7.55 -20.92 -1.62
CA SER A 190 -8.97 -20.63 -1.36
C SER A 190 -9.58 -19.70 -2.42
N PRO A 191 -10.90 -19.78 -2.65
CA PRO A 191 -11.57 -18.95 -3.63
C PRO A 191 -11.82 -17.50 -3.16
N ILE A 192 -10.97 -16.92 -2.31
CA ILE A 192 -11.20 -15.57 -1.74
C ILE A 192 -11.24 -14.45 -2.79
N ALA A 193 -10.69 -14.67 -3.98
CA ALA A 193 -10.78 -13.74 -5.10
C ALA A 193 -12.13 -13.83 -5.85
N THR A 194 -12.86 -14.94 -5.70
CA THR A 194 -14.10 -15.25 -6.44
C THR A 194 -15.31 -15.53 -5.54
N ASP A 195 -15.13 -15.58 -4.22
CA ASP A 195 -16.20 -15.69 -3.24
C ASP A 195 -16.16 -14.48 -2.28
N PRO A 196 -17.10 -13.52 -2.44
CA PRO A 196 -17.18 -12.34 -1.57
C PRO A 196 -17.38 -12.66 -0.08
N ARG A 197 -18.07 -13.76 0.25
CA ARG A 197 -18.32 -14.15 1.65
C ARG A 197 -17.08 -14.76 2.28
N ALA A 198 -16.34 -15.56 1.52
CA ALA A 198 -15.04 -16.06 1.95
C ALA A 198 -14.07 -14.89 2.22
N LEU A 199 -14.02 -13.91 1.32
CA LEU A 199 -13.23 -12.69 1.52
C LEU A 199 -13.65 -11.92 2.77
N ALA A 200 -14.95 -11.65 2.95
CA ALA A 200 -15.46 -10.94 4.12
C ALA A 200 -15.12 -11.68 5.42
N THR A 201 -15.22 -13.00 5.43
CA THR A 201 -14.84 -13.84 6.56
C THR A 201 -13.36 -13.70 6.88
N LEU A 202 -12.49 -13.77 5.86
CA LEU A 202 -11.05 -13.56 6.04
C LEU A 202 -10.74 -12.17 6.60
N ILE A 203 -11.41 -11.12 6.09
CA ILE A 203 -11.25 -9.75 6.60
C ILE A 203 -11.65 -9.67 8.07
N VAL A 204 -12.75 -10.32 8.49
CA VAL A 204 -13.20 -10.34 9.89
C VAL A 204 -12.20 -11.09 10.79
N VAL A 205 -11.71 -12.25 10.34
CA VAL A 205 -10.70 -13.03 11.07
C VAL A 205 -9.42 -12.22 11.23
N TYR A 206 -8.91 -11.64 10.14
CA TYR A 206 -7.74 -10.76 10.17
C TYR A 206 -7.95 -9.55 11.08
N SER A 207 -9.12 -8.91 11.01
CA SER A 207 -9.49 -7.76 11.84
C SER A 207 -9.44 -8.12 13.31
N THR A 208 -10.00 -9.27 13.68
CA THR A 208 -10.05 -9.75 15.07
C THR A 208 -8.64 -10.01 15.59
N LEU A 209 -7.80 -10.73 14.84
CA LEU A 209 -6.43 -11.04 15.23
C LEU A 209 -5.58 -9.77 15.36
N THR A 210 -5.69 -8.86 14.39
CA THR A 210 -4.92 -7.62 14.36
C THR A 210 -5.32 -6.67 15.49
N LEU A 211 -6.62 -6.52 15.76
CA LEU A 211 -7.10 -5.69 16.88
C LEU A 211 -6.73 -6.30 18.23
N ALA A 212 -6.87 -7.62 18.39
CA ALA A 212 -6.44 -8.31 19.61
C ALA A 212 -4.93 -8.12 19.86
N GLY A 213 -4.10 -8.29 18.82
CA GLY A 213 -2.67 -8.05 18.90
C GLY A 213 -2.32 -6.60 19.25
N ALA A 214 -3.01 -5.64 18.66
CA ALA A 214 -2.86 -4.22 18.96
C ALA A 214 -3.29 -3.86 20.39
N VAL A 215 -4.34 -4.47 20.92
CA VAL A 215 -4.79 -4.31 22.31
C VAL A 215 -3.78 -4.91 23.30
N VAL A 216 -3.27 -6.10 23.01
CA VAL A 216 -2.35 -6.82 23.92
C VAL A 216 -0.97 -6.17 23.94
N TYR A 217 -0.37 -5.93 22.79
CA TYR A 217 1.03 -5.50 22.67
C TYR A 217 1.21 -4.00 22.41
N GLY A 218 0.10 -3.26 22.29
CA GLY A 218 0.09 -1.86 21.90
C GLY A 218 0.07 -1.68 20.37
N SER A 219 -0.81 -0.79 19.90
CA SER A 219 -1.04 -0.53 18.48
C SER A 219 0.26 -0.23 17.72
N GLU A 220 1.09 0.67 18.26
CA GLU A 220 2.32 1.11 17.59
C GLU A 220 3.36 -0.02 17.45
N VAL A 221 3.44 -0.92 18.43
CA VAL A 221 4.36 -2.05 18.39
C VAL A 221 3.85 -3.13 17.45
N TRP A 222 2.56 -3.45 17.52
CA TRP A 222 1.92 -4.46 16.67
C TRP A 222 2.07 -4.15 15.18
N PHE A 223 1.66 -2.94 14.75
CA PHE A 223 1.72 -2.54 13.34
C PHE A 223 3.16 -2.33 12.84
N ARG A 224 4.13 -2.15 13.74
CA ARG A 224 5.54 -2.05 13.37
C ARG A 224 6.19 -3.42 13.22
N ARG A 225 5.93 -4.34 14.17
CA ARG A 225 6.64 -5.62 14.29
C ARG A 225 5.90 -6.81 13.66
N ALA A 226 4.60 -6.97 13.95
CA ALA A 226 3.86 -8.21 13.71
C ALA A 226 2.86 -8.17 12.54
N ASP A 227 2.29 -7.00 12.22
CA ASP A 227 1.29 -6.88 11.15
C ASP A 227 1.94 -7.02 9.74
N PRO A 228 1.56 -8.05 8.95
CA PRO A 228 2.16 -8.29 7.63
C PRO A 228 1.84 -7.18 6.65
N ILE A 229 0.59 -6.71 6.62
CA ILE A 229 0.13 -5.70 5.67
C ILE A 229 0.89 -4.38 5.85
N ALA A 230 0.97 -3.88 7.08
CA ALA A 230 1.69 -2.65 7.39
C ALA A 230 3.18 -2.76 7.09
N ARG A 231 3.76 -3.96 7.23
CA ARG A 231 5.14 -4.23 6.88
C ARG A 231 5.34 -4.27 5.36
N VAL A 232 4.46 -4.91 4.59
CA VAL A 232 4.49 -4.89 3.11
C VAL A 232 4.50 -3.45 2.59
N PHE A 233 3.51 -2.64 2.99
CA PHE A 233 3.44 -1.24 2.52
C PHE A 233 4.58 -0.37 3.03
N ARG A 234 5.21 -0.72 4.16
CA ARG A 234 6.43 -0.07 4.62
C ARG A 234 7.58 -0.31 3.65
N TYR A 235 7.78 -1.54 3.16
CA TYR A 235 8.83 -1.82 2.18
C TYR A 235 8.48 -1.24 0.79
N TYR A 236 7.25 -1.37 0.31
CA TYR A 236 6.83 -0.79 -0.97
C TYR A 236 7.00 0.74 -0.99
N GLY A 237 6.60 1.41 0.09
CA GLY A 237 6.76 2.86 0.22
C GLY A 237 8.20 3.36 0.28
N ARG A 238 9.20 2.49 0.50
CA ARG A 238 10.63 2.87 0.47
C ARG A 238 11.19 2.96 -0.94
N VAL A 239 10.52 2.36 -1.92
CA VAL A 239 10.86 2.51 -3.33
C VAL A 239 10.43 3.88 -3.87
N ALA A 240 9.47 4.54 -3.19
CA ALA A 240 8.85 5.74 -3.70
C ALA A 240 9.79 6.93 -3.91
N PRO A 241 9.74 7.58 -5.09
CA PRO A 241 10.44 8.83 -5.32
C PRO A 241 9.82 10.00 -4.55
N LEU A 242 8.49 9.99 -4.36
CA LEU A 242 7.77 10.98 -3.57
C LEU A 242 7.39 10.38 -2.22
N THR A 243 7.59 11.10 -1.13
CA THR A 243 7.19 10.66 0.21
C THR A 243 6.92 11.83 1.12
N THR A 244 6.16 11.61 2.19
CA THR A 244 5.90 12.64 3.20
C THR A 244 6.57 12.24 4.51
N GLU A 245 7.61 12.97 4.90
CA GLU A 245 8.30 12.82 6.19
C GLU A 245 8.08 14.09 7.01
N ASP A 246 7.60 13.94 8.25
CA ASP A 246 7.37 15.06 9.19
C ASP A 246 6.49 16.21 8.65
N GLY A 247 5.53 15.88 7.78
CA GLY A 247 4.66 16.88 7.15
C GLY A 247 5.33 17.69 6.05
N ARG A 248 6.51 17.25 5.58
CA ARG A 248 7.19 17.79 4.42
C ARG A 248 7.18 16.77 3.29
N LEU A 249 6.76 17.20 2.11
CA LEU A 249 6.92 16.42 0.89
C LEU A 249 8.42 16.37 0.57
N ARG A 250 8.96 15.16 0.49
CA ARG A 250 10.34 14.87 0.12
C ARG A 250 10.34 14.16 -1.23
N VAL A 251 11.11 14.70 -2.17
CA VAL A 251 11.43 14.04 -3.44
C VAL A 251 12.81 13.42 -3.31
N ARG A 252 12.96 12.16 -3.69
CA ARG A 252 14.22 11.39 -3.73
C ARG A 252 14.22 10.53 -5.00
N LEU A 253 15.36 9.91 -5.33
CA LEU A 253 15.39 8.96 -6.44
C LEU A 253 14.66 7.66 -6.07
N PRO A 254 14.01 6.99 -7.04
CA PRO A 254 13.36 5.71 -6.80
C PRO A 254 14.33 4.71 -6.15
N GLY A 255 13.87 3.97 -5.15
CA GLY A 255 14.67 2.96 -4.45
C GLY A 255 15.78 3.50 -3.54
N SER A 256 16.06 4.81 -3.53
CA SER A 256 17.17 5.36 -2.74
C SER A 256 17.01 5.21 -1.23
N ALA A 257 15.78 5.05 -0.73
CA ALA A 257 15.53 4.81 0.69
C ALA A 257 15.76 3.35 1.11
N LEU A 258 15.96 2.42 0.17
CA LEU A 258 16.27 1.01 0.45
C LEU A 258 17.74 0.81 0.85
N THR A 259 18.63 1.73 0.49
CA THR A 259 20.06 1.66 0.83
C THR A 259 20.37 2.25 2.21
N GLU A 260 19.36 2.73 2.93
CA GLU A 260 19.52 3.23 4.30
C GLU A 260 19.92 2.09 5.24
N THR A 261 21.05 2.27 5.93
CA THR A 261 21.77 1.26 6.73
C THR A 261 21.04 0.67 7.94
N ARG A 262 19.76 1.03 8.16
CA ARG A 262 18.92 0.54 9.26
C ARG A 262 17.52 0.09 8.82
N LEU A 263 17.37 -0.29 7.56
CA LEU A 263 16.09 -0.78 7.06
C LEU A 263 15.87 -2.28 7.33
N VAL A 264 16.96 -3.04 7.43
CA VAL A 264 17.00 -4.48 7.67
C VAL A 264 18.07 -4.73 8.72
N ASP A 265 17.68 -4.76 10.00
CA ASP A 265 18.63 -4.89 11.11
C ASP A 265 18.78 -6.33 11.63
N GLY A 266 17.87 -7.24 11.24
CA GLY A 266 17.80 -8.61 11.75
C GLY A 266 17.40 -9.68 10.71
N TRP A 267 17.67 -10.95 11.05
CA TRP A 267 17.34 -12.12 10.22
C TRP A 267 15.85 -12.30 9.97
N ASP A 268 15.03 -11.85 10.92
CA ASP A 268 13.58 -11.81 10.84
C ASP A 268 13.10 -10.85 9.73
N GLU A 269 13.78 -9.72 9.54
CA GLU A 269 13.48 -8.78 8.46
C GLU A 269 13.97 -9.30 7.10
N VAL A 270 15.13 -9.95 7.06
CA VAL A 270 15.60 -10.68 5.87
C VAL A 270 14.58 -11.75 5.46
N GLY A 271 14.12 -12.56 6.42
CA GLY A 271 13.10 -13.58 6.18
C GLY A 271 11.80 -12.99 5.63
N PHE A 272 11.38 -11.83 6.12
CA PHE A 272 10.21 -11.14 5.57
C PHE A 272 10.41 -10.69 4.13
N VAL A 273 11.56 -10.09 3.80
CA VAL A 273 11.88 -9.65 2.44
C VAL A 273 11.94 -10.85 1.49
N ILE A 274 12.55 -11.97 1.91
CA ILE A 274 12.58 -13.21 1.13
C ILE A 274 11.15 -13.72 0.89
N ALA A 275 10.31 -13.79 1.92
CA ALA A 275 8.92 -14.23 1.79
C ALA A 275 8.12 -13.34 0.83
N LEU A 276 8.32 -12.02 0.89
CA LEU A 276 7.67 -11.05 0.01
C LEU A 276 8.08 -11.22 -1.46
N LEU A 277 9.38 -11.37 -1.72
CA LEU A 277 9.90 -11.60 -3.07
C LEU A 277 9.46 -12.97 -3.62
N TRP A 278 9.49 -13.99 -2.77
CA TRP A 278 9.07 -15.34 -3.11
C TRP A 278 7.61 -15.38 -3.56
N GLY A 279 6.69 -14.73 -2.83
CA GLY A 279 5.26 -14.69 -3.20
C GLY A 279 5.05 -14.20 -4.63
N THR A 280 5.62 -13.04 -4.99
CA THR A 280 5.49 -12.49 -6.35
C THR A 280 6.17 -13.34 -7.43
N THR A 281 7.26 -14.05 -7.08
CA THR A 281 7.96 -14.94 -8.00
C THR A 281 7.12 -16.19 -8.27
N PHE A 282 6.48 -16.72 -7.23
CA PHE A 282 5.58 -17.86 -7.33
C PHE A 282 4.37 -17.52 -8.22
N ASP A 283 3.72 -16.37 -8.01
CA ASP A 283 2.59 -15.91 -8.84
C ASP A 283 2.96 -15.74 -10.32
N GLY A 284 4.22 -15.43 -10.62
CA GLY A 284 4.69 -15.28 -12.01
C GLY A 284 5.00 -16.61 -12.72
N LEU A 285 5.06 -17.73 -11.99
CA LEU A 285 5.37 -19.06 -12.53
C LEU A 285 4.14 -19.95 -12.74
N VAL A 286 3.02 -19.63 -12.08
CA VAL A 286 1.76 -20.40 -12.11
C VAL A 286 0.75 -19.69 -13.00
#